data_AF-A0A4Z1J2E2-F1
#
_entry.id   AF-A0A4Z1J2E2-F1
#
_cell.length_a   1.000
_cell.length_b   1.000
_cell.length_c   1.000
_cell.angle_alpha   90.00
_cell.angle_beta   90.00
_cell.angle_gamma   90.00
#
_symmetry.space_group_name_H-M   'P 1'
#
loop_
_entity.id
_entity.type
_entity.pdbx_description
1 polymer ?
#
loop_
_entity_poly.entity_id
_entity_poly.type
_entity_poly.pdbx_seq_one_letter_code
_entity_poly.pdbx_strand_id
1 'polypeptide(L)'
;MHPGWFYRRSLSSDEAKQIAASYINVIQQDREYLMDSLAKYGNIIVNRWKKKSQDKRQALLLEAIPNLCKKRWIIPRHGFTPEGKEIPPINSDGQMELRSLETRNHLLLNWLNLEVLKTNPAVLFALLHNRTAARLVLEAQAYLMTSLRKVVDGILQGIDKNTPLAVEKWISMVSMGFRHSNFAELWSPYTNQAFSSPPSFLLANLISLAQTRLDATIDHLWLLQTEPACMKRYIADMCHGAFYELTRDTGASWLVVRGILQAIKSYWRWGWVRNECERVKSIHDRFRDNIAQGEDLPSRYDKALSALKLLVVNDVNRRGGLLGSAIPQRPGFSHRYLGTRETKKQGPDIIEWRRKDGLLSDAKHMLENDPLDYCLFQLQARPDIQQKSNTWPKEVSIDHALLFSILEHHLAKSNIKEKSHLDEVLSNLLSDLAASHEMLAAIRLQRPLRRPRTLDEVLQSEKRKNWRAFNVKSHFTNDACAKLGKAFLKNFHEVKAPTGRKTWLG
;
A
#
# COMPACT_ATOMS: atom_id res chain seq x y z
N MET A 1 -5.87 18.06 1.11
CA MET A 1 -6.59 18.00 -0.18
C MET A 1 -5.56 17.75 -1.26
N HIS A 2 -5.81 16.78 -2.14
CA HIS A 2 -4.91 16.46 -3.24
C HIS A 2 -5.06 17.50 -4.36
N PRO A 3 -3.96 17.93 -5.02
CA PRO A 3 -4.02 18.87 -6.14
C PRO A 3 -4.77 18.30 -7.37
N GLY A 4 -4.89 16.98 -7.49
CA GLY A 4 -5.67 16.34 -8.56
C GLY A 4 -7.17 16.26 -8.29
N TRP A 5 -7.71 16.86 -7.23
CA TRP A 5 -9.11 16.70 -6.83
C TRP A 5 -9.72 18.06 -6.49
N PHE A 6 -9.72 18.95 -7.48
CA PHE A 6 -10.44 20.21 -7.38
C PHE A 6 -11.95 19.95 -7.30
N TYR A 7 -12.60 20.67 -6.40
CA TYR A 7 -14.06 20.72 -6.33
C TYR A 7 -14.51 21.95 -7.12
N ARG A 8 -15.40 21.75 -8.09
CA ARG A 8 -15.93 22.81 -8.97
C ARG A 8 -16.50 23.99 -8.18
N ARG A 9 -17.29 23.69 -7.15
CA ARG A 9 -17.96 24.64 -6.27
C ARG A 9 -18.33 23.99 -4.94
N SER A 10 -18.60 24.81 -3.95
CA SER A 10 -19.31 24.39 -2.74
C SER A 10 -20.80 24.26 -3.04
N LEU A 11 -21.44 23.26 -2.42
CA LEU A 11 -22.88 23.06 -2.48
C LEU A 11 -23.54 23.73 -1.27
N SER A 12 -24.76 24.21 -1.44
CA SER A 12 -25.60 24.57 -0.30
C SER A 12 -25.99 23.31 0.50
N SER A 13 -26.42 23.49 1.76
CA SER A 13 -26.88 22.37 2.59
C SER A 13 -28.04 21.62 1.95
N ASP A 14 -28.98 22.34 1.35
CA ASP A 14 -30.17 21.74 0.73
C ASP A 14 -29.85 21.05 -0.59
N GLU A 15 -28.98 21.65 -1.42
CA GLU A 15 -28.46 20.98 -2.64
C GLU A 15 -27.74 19.67 -2.28
N ALA A 16 -26.88 19.70 -1.26
CA ALA A 16 -26.14 18.53 -0.81
C ALA A 16 -27.08 17.42 -0.30
N LYS A 17 -28.12 17.78 0.49
CA LYS A 17 -29.13 16.84 0.97
C LYS A 17 -29.92 16.22 -0.18
N GLN A 18 -30.36 17.02 -1.15
CA GLN A 18 -31.13 16.54 -2.29
C GLN A 18 -30.31 15.58 -3.17
N ILE A 19 -29.05 15.95 -3.47
CA ILE A 19 -28.13 15.10 -4.23
C ILE A 19 -27.84 13.79 -3.46
N ALA A 20 -27.58 13.87 -2.16
CA ALA A 20 -27.35 12.70 -1.33
C ALA A 20 -28.57 11.77 -1.28
N ALA A 21 -29.77 12.31 -1.10
CA ALA A 21 -31.02 11.56 -1.08
C ALA A 21 -31.26 10.83 -2.41
N SER A 22 -31.00 11.51 -3.54
CA SER A 22 -31.07 10.90 -4.88
C SER A 22 -30.14 9.69 -5.01
N TYR A 23 -28.86 9.85 -4.62
CA TYR A 23 -27.92 8.72 -4.65
C TYR A 23 -28.34 7.59 -3.71
N ILE A 24 -28.79 7.89 -2.49
CA ILE A 24 -29.21 6.87 -1.52
C ILE A 24 -30.36 6.04 -2.07
N ASN A 25 -31.36 6.67 -2.70
CA ASN A 25 -32.49 5.97 -3.28
C ASN A 25 -32.04 4.99 -4.37
N VAL A 26 -31.21 5.44 -5.32
CA VAL A 26 -30.65 4.58 -6.38
C VAL A 26 -29.84 3.43 -5.78
N ILE A 27 -28.99 3.72 -4.79
CA ILE A 27 -28.16 2.70 -4.13
C ILE A 27 -29.03 1.63 -3.47
N GLN A 28 -30.11 2.02 -2.77
CA GLN A 28 -30.97 1.08 -2.07
C GLN A 28 -31.71 0.18 -3.05
N GLN A 29 -32.38 0.77 -4.05
CA GLN A 29 -33.13 0.02 -5.06
C GLN A 29 -32.24 -0.98 -5.82
N ASP A 30 -31.09 -0.53 -6.32
CA ASP A 30 -30.19 -1.40 -7.09
C ASP A 30 -29.51 -2.45 -6.20
N ARG A 31 -29.21 -2.14 -4.94
CA ARG A 31 -28.66 -3.10 -3.97
C ARG A 31 -29.66 -4.20 -3.64
N GLU A 32 -30.90 -3.83 -3.34
CA GLU A 32 -31.98 -4.78 -3.06
C GLU A 32 -32.18 -5.72 -4.26
N TYR A 33 -32.28 -5.14 -5.46
CA TYR A 33 -32.38 -5.92 -6.70
C TYR A 33 -31.22 -6.92 -6.88
N LEU A 34 -29.98 -6.47 -6.66
CA LEU A 34 -28.80 -7.30 -6.80
C LEU A 34 -28.78 -8.42 -5.75
N MET A 35 -29.09 -8.12 -4.49
CA MET A 35 -29.17 -9.11 -3.42
C MET A 35 -30.22 -10.19 -3.74
N ASP A 36 -31.41 -9.76 -4.15
CA ASP A 36 -32.50 -10.64 -4.55
C ASP A 36 -32.12 -11.53 -5.75
N SER A 37 -31.48 -10.93 -6.75
CA SER A 37 -31.03 -11.64 -7.95
C SER A 37 -29.96 -12.68 -7.64
N LEU A 38 -29.04 -12.38 -6.73
CA LEU A 38 -28.01 -13.33 -6.28
C LEU A 38 -28.61 -14.47 -5.45
N ALA A 39 -29.58 -14.16 -4.57
CA ALA A 39 -30.30 -15.15 -3.77
C ALA A 39 -31.21 -16.07 -4.61
N LYS A 40 -31.73 -15.58 -5.73
CA LYS A 40 -32.61 -16.36 -6.62
C LYS A 40 -31.82 -17.10 -7.71
N TYR A 41 -30.88 -16.41 -8.36
CA TYR A 41 -30.24 -16.87 -9.60
C TYR A 41 -28.73 -17.08 -9.50
N GLY A 42 -28.16 -17.11 -8.28
CA GLY A 42 -26.72 -17.21 -8.04
C GLY A 42 -26.01 -18.30 -8.86
N ASN A 43 -26.54 -19.53 -8.89
CA ASN A 43 -25.93 -20.61 -9.69
C ASN A 43 -25.98 -20.32 -11.19
N ILE A 44 -27.07 -19.72 -11.70
CA ILE A 44 -27.21 -19.39 -13.12
C ILE A 44 -26.22 -18.29 -13.51
N ILE A 45 -26.11 -17.24 -12.70
CA ILE A 45 -25.16 -16.14 -12.90
C ILE A 45 -23.73 -16.71 -12.99
N VAL A 46 -23.34 -17.55 -12.03
CA VAL A 46 -22.02 -18.17 -12.00
C VAL A 46 -21.78 -19.02 -13.26
N ASN A 47 -22.71 -19.90 -13.60
CA ASN A 47 -22.55 -20.81 -14.73
C ASN A 47 -22.49 -20.05 -16.06
N ARG A 48 -23.40 -19.09 -16.30
CA ARG A 48 -23.43 -18.31 -17.54
C ARG A 48 -22.19 -17.44 -17.69
N TRP A 49 -21.75 -16.77 -16.62
CA TRP A 49 -20.57 -15.91 -16.66
C TRP A 49 -19.28 -16.71 -16.89
N LYS A 50 -19.11 -17.85 -16.18
CA LYS A 50 -17.95 -18.73 -16.38
C LYS A 50 -17.90 -19.30 -17.80
N LYS A 51 -19.05 -19.67 -18.38
CA LYS A 51 -19.15 -20.20 -19.76
C LYS A 51 -18.88 -19.19 -20.86
N LYS A 52 -19.04 -17.88 -20.62
CA LYS A 52 -18.71 -16.84 -21.62
C LYS A 52 -17.19 -16.77 -21.84
N SER A 53 -16.77 -16.70 -23.11
CA SER A 53 -15.39 -16.38 -23.49
C SER A 53 -15.04 -14.95 -23.08
N GLN A 54 -13.74 -14.60 -23.10
CA GLN A 54 -13.30 -13.23 -22.78
C GLN A 54 -13.95 -12.19 -23.70
N ASP A 55 -14.14 -12.48 -24.98
CA ASP A 55 -14.79 -11.57 -25.94
C ASP A 55 -16.27 -11.39 -25.64
N LYS A 56 -16.98 -12.49 -25.32
CA LYS A 56 -18.40 -12.43 -24.93
C LYS A 56 -18.59 -11.68 -23.61
N ARG A 57 -17.66 -11.80 -22.67
CA ARG A 57 -17.65 -11.02 -21.42
C ARG A 57 -17.40 -9.54 -21.71
N GLN A 58 -16.44 -9.24 -22.59
CA GLN A 58 -16.14 -7.87 -22.98
C GLN A 58 -17.34 -7.19 -23.66
N ALA A 59 -17.98 -7.86 -24.62
CA ALA A 59 -19.15 -7.33 -25.31
C ALA A 59 -20.28 -6.98 -24.32
N LEU A 60 -20.62 -7.91 -23.41
CA LEU A 60 -21.64 -7.68 -22.39
C LEU A 60 -21.26 -6.54 -21.44
N LEU A 61 -20.00 -6.46 -21.01
CA LEU A 61 -19.53 -5.39 -20.12
C LEU A 61 -19.63 -4.01 -20.78
N LEU A 62 -19.30 -3.91 -22.08
CA LEU A 62 -19.38 -2.66 -22.83
C LEU A 62 -20.82 -2.30 -23.21
N GLU A 63 -21.69 -3.29 -23.40
CA GLU A 63 -23.12 -3.05 -23.55
C GLU A 63 -23.73 -2.48 -22.25
N ALA A 64 -23.39 -3.06 -21.10
CA ALA A 64 -23.86 -2.61 -19.80
C ALA A 64 -23.23 -1.28 -19.36
N ILE A 65 -21.94 -1.08 -19.68
CA ILE A 65 -21.12 0.05 -19.27
C ILE A 65 -20.27 0.53 -20.47
N PRO A 66 -20.83 1.35 -21.38
CA PRO A 66 -20.16 1.75 -22.63
C PRO A 66 -18.79 2.39 -22.43
N ASN A 67 -18.65 3.22 -21.39
CA ASN A 67 -17.43 3.95 -21.08
C ASN A 67 -16.62 3.25 -19.98
N LEU A 68 -16.61 1.92 -19.92
CA LEU A 68 -15.81 1.19 -18.94
C LEU A 68 -14.32 1.37 -19.20
N CYS A 69 -13.55 1.68 -18.15
CA CYS A 69 -12.10 1.85 -18.28
C CYS A 69 -11.45 0.59 -18.87
N LYS A 70 -10.64 0.76 -19.93
CA LYS A 70 -10.11 -0.40 -20.67
C LYS A 70 -8.98 -1.13 -19.95
N LYS A 71 -8.11 -0.38 -19.25
CA LYS A 71 -6.85 -0.88 -18.66
C LYS A 71 -6.87 -0.77 -17.13
N ARG A 72 -6.06 -1.59 -16.46
CA ARG A 72 -5.75 -1.45 -15.03
C ARG A 72 -4.99 -0.15 -14.73
N TRP A 73 -5.08 0.26 -13.45
CA TRP A 73 -4.26 1.30 -12.83
C TRP A 73 -4.45 2.70 -13.46
N ILE A 74 -5.70 3.15 -13.51
CA ILE A 74 -6.03 4.47 -14.06
C ILE A 74 -5.41 5.62 -13.26
N ILE A 75 -5.24 5.51 -11.94
CA ILE A 75 -4.69 6.61 -11.12
C ILE A 75 -3.31 7.08 -11.62
N PRO A 76 -2.28 6.21 -11.72
CA PRO A 76 -1.00 6.66 -12.26
C PRO A 76 -1.10 7.07 -13.73
N ARG A 77 -1.93 6.41 -14.53
CA ARG A 77 -2.10 6.70 -15.96
C ARG A 77 -2.78 8.05 -16.24
N HIS A 78 -3.71 8.46 -15.38
CA HIS A 78 -4.41 9.72 -15.49
C HIS A 78 -3.44 10.89 -15.34
N GLY A 79 -2.44 10.79 -14.47
CA GLY A 79 -1.38 11.81 -14.35
C GLY A 79 -0.57 12.02 -15.63
N PHE A 80 -0.72 11.18 -16.65
CA PHE A 80 -0.06 11.31 -17.94
C PHE A 80 -0.96 11.93 -19.04
N THR A 81 -2.27 12.08 -18.81
CA THR A 81 -3.20 12.65 -19.80
C THR A 81 -3.21 14.18 -19.73
N PRO A 82 -3.62 14.89 -20.79
CA PRO A 82 -3.82 16.35 -20.73
C PRO A 82 -4.71 16.75 -19.54
N GLU A 83 -5.86 16.07 -19.37
CA GLU A 83 -6.79 16.30 -18.26
C GLU A 83 -6.19 16.08 -16.85
N GLY A 84 -5.15 15.23 -16.73
CA GLY A 84 -4.46 15.01 -15.46
C GLY A 84 -3.20 15.86 -15.25
N LYS A 85 -2.65 16.46 -16.32
CA LYS A 85 -1.48 17.35 -16.28
C LYS A 85 -1.87 18.83 -16.16
N GLU A 86 -2.97 19.21 -16.78
CA GLU A 86 -3.40 20.60 -16.88
C GLU A 86 -4.40 20.94 -15.78
N ILE A 87 -4.38 22.20 -15.31
CA ILE A 87 -5.47 22.68 -14.46
C ILE A 87 -6.71 22.83 -15.33
N PRO A 88 -7.88 22.31 -14.90
CA PRO A 88 -9.13 22.53 -15.61
C PRO A 88 -9.34 24.04 -15.85
N PRO A 89 -9.72 24.47 -17.07
CA PRO A 89 -9.94 25.88 -17.34
C PRO A 89 -10.95 26.48 -16.37
N ILE A 90 -10.81 27.78 -16.10
CA ILE A 90 -11.85 28.53 -15.40
C ILE A 90 -12.80 29.07 -16.47
N ASN A 91 -14.08 28.73 -16.34
CA ASN A 91 -15.11 29.20 -17.25
C ASN A 91 -15.46 30.69 -17.02
N SER A 92 -16.34 31.25 -17.84
CA SER A 92 -16.80 32.65 -17.73
C SER A 92 -17.39 33.02 -16.37
N ASP A 93 -17.87 32.04 -15.61
CA ASP A 93 -18.51 32.23 -14.30
C ASP A 93 -17.52 32.12 -13.14
N GLY A 94 -16.21 32.04 -13.42
CA GLY A 94 -15.17 31.87 -12.40
C GLY A 94 -15.12 30.47 -11.80
N GLN A 95 -15.77 29.47 -12.41
CA GLN A 95 -15.78 28.08 -11.96
C GLN A 95 -14.81 27.22 -12.75
N MET A 96 -14.19 26.24 -12.10
CA MET A 96 -13.41 25.22 -12.81
C MET A 96 -14.31 24.35 -13.68
N GLU A 97 -13.88 24.11 -14.91
CA GLU A 97 -14.53 23.18 -15.83
C GLU A 97 -14.58 21.76 -15.25
N LEU A 98 -15.65 21.06 -15.60
CA LEU A 98 -15.87 19.69 -15.17
C LEU A 98 -14.90 18.76 -15.90
N ARG A 99 -14.30 17.84 -15.13
CA ARG A 99 -13.80 16.60 -15.72
C ARG A 99 -14.92 15.90 -16.47
N SER A 100 -14.55 15.17 -17.51
CA SER A 100 -15.53 14.31 -18.17
C SER A 100 -16.14 13.35 -17.14
N LEU A 101 -17.45 13.10 -17.24
CA LEU A 101 -18.15 12.17 -16.36
C LEU A 101 -17.49 10.78 -16.41
N GLU A 102 -16.98 10.39 -17.57
CA GLU A 102 -16.20 9.17 -17.78
C GLU A 102 -14.93 9.15 -16.91
N THR A 103 -14.07 10.16 -17.02
CA THR A 103 -12.84 10.25 -16.21
C THR A 103 -13.17 10.24 -14.72
N ARG A 104 -14.20 10.98 -14.30
CA ARG A 104 -14.64 11.01 -12.91
C ARG A 104 -15.03 9.61 -12.42
N ASN A 105 -15.83 8.88 -13.19
CA ASN A 105 -16.24 7.52 -12.86
C ASN A 105 -15.03 6.56 -12.79
N HIS A 106 -14.08 6.68 -13.72
CA HIS A 106 -12.85 5.87 -13.69
C HIS A 106 -12.01 6.18 -12.45
N LEU A 107 -11.90 7.44 -12.03
CA LEU A 107 -11.12 7.81 -10.84
C LEU A 107 -11.82 7.36 -9.54
N LEU A 108 -13.15 7.44 -9.47
CA LEU A 108 -13.95 7.00 -8.33
C LEU A 108 -13.91 5.47 -8.15
N LEU A 109 -13.91 4.73 -9.26
CA LEU A 109 -13.85 3.27 -9.29
C LEU A 109 -12.62 2.80 -10.07
N ASN A 110 -11.43 3.21 -9.62
CA ASN A 110 -10.15 2.98 -10.30
C ASN A 110 -9.76 1.50 -10.51
N TRP A 111 -10.46 0.59 -9.85
CA TRP A 111 -10.32 -0.86 -9.96
C TRP A 111 -11.37 -1.49 -10.89
N LEU A 112 -12.44 -0.76 -11.25
CA LEU A 112 -13.49 -1.23 -12.16
C LEU A 112 -13.04 -1.01 -13.61
N ASN A 113 -12.44 -2.05 -14.19
CA ASN A 113 -11.94 -2.00 -15.57
C ASN A 113 -12.17 -3.31 -16.33
N LEU A 114 -12.20 -3.17 -17.65
CA LEU A 114 -12.48 -4.25 -18.60
C LEU A 114 -11.43 -5.36 -18.51
N GLU A 115 -10.14 -5.01 -18.43
CA GLU A 115 -9.02 -5.95 -18.37
C GLU A 115 -9.16 -6.95 -17.21
N VAL A 116 -9.50 -6.48 -16.01
CA VAL A 116 -9.71 -7.36 -14.84
C VAL A 116 -10.97 -8.22 -15.03
N LEU A 117 -12.10 -7.59 -15.36
CA LEU A 117 -13.41 -8.23 -15.36
C LEU A 117 -13.57 -9.31 -16.44
N LYS A 118 -12.99 -9.11 -17.63
CA LYS A 118 -13.09 -10.11 -18.70
C LYS A 118 -12.17 -11.31 -18.47
N THR A 119 -11.01 -11.08 -17.86
CA THR A 119 -9.94 -12.08 -17.73
C THR A 119 -10.25 -13.11 -16.65
N ASN A 120 -10.64 -12.66 -15.45
CA ASN A 120 -10.91 -13.55 -14.33
C ASN A 120 -12.39 -13.49 -13.93
N PRO A 121 -13.17 -14.58 -14.12
CA PRO A 121 -14.59 -14.57 -13.80
C PRO A 121 -14.89 -14.40 -12.30
N ALA A 122 -13.95 -14.77 -11.40
CA ALA A 122 -14.12 -14.57 -9.95
C ALA A 122 -14.36 -13.12 -9.57
N VAL A 123 -13.69 -12.21 -10.28
CA VAL A 123 -13.66 -10.79 -9.95
C VAL A 123 -15.08 -10.23 -9.93
N LEU A 124 -15.90 -10.59 -10.92
CA LEU A 124 -17.28 -10.11 -10.98
C LEU A 124 -18.08 -10.61 -9.77
N PHE A 125 -17.92 -11.87 -9.38
CA PHE A 125 -18.61 -12.44 -8.22
C PHE A 125 -18.16 -11.77 -6.91
N ALA A 126 -16.85 -11.56 -6.77
CA ALA A 126 -16.27 -10.85 -5.64
C ALA A 126 -16.80 -9.41 -5.54
N LEU A 127 -16.98 -8.71 -6.67
CA LEU A 127 -17.62 -7.39 -6.68
C LEU A 127 -19.09 -7.46 -6.27
N LEU A 128 -19.85 -8.37 -6.87
CA LEU A 128 -21.28 -8.54 -6.61
C LEU A 128 -21.53 -8.86 -5.13
N HIS A 129 -20.65 -9.61 -4.47
CA HIS A 129 -20.77 -9.92 -3.05
C HIS A 129 -20.21 -8.82 -2.15
N ASN A 130 -18.94 -8.44 -2.32
CA ASN A 130 -18.27 -7.57 -1.36
C ASN A 130 -18.71 -6.10 -1.49
N ARG A 131 -19.09 -5.63 -2.69
CA ARG A 131 -19.42 -4.21 -2.93
C ARG A 131 -20.89 -3.87 -2.85
N THR A 132 -21.77 -4.87 -2.90
CA THR A 132 -23.15 -4.68 -2.45
C THR A 132 -23.22 -4.54 -0.93
N ALA A 133 -22.35 -5.21 -0.18
CA ALA A 133 -22.24 -5.07 1.28
C ALA A 133 -21.41 -3.84 1.76
N ALA A 134 -20.56 -3.28 0.90
CA ALA A 134 -19.71 -2.13 1.24
C ALA A 134 -20.43 -0.77 1.15
N ARG A 135 -19.80 0.25 1.75
CA ARG A 135 -20.15 1.66 1.56
C ARG A 135 -18.97 2.40 0.94
N LEU A 136 -19.17 2.96 -0.25
CA LEU A 136 -18.25 3.90 -0.91
C LEU A 136 -18.79 5.34 -0.78
N VAL A 137 -18.08 6.31 -1.38
CA VAL A 137 -18.66 7.63 -1.64
C VAL A 137 -19.98 7.46 -2.41
N LEU A 138 -21.02 8.20 -2.03
CA LEU A 138 -22.40 7.99 -2.52
C LEU A 138 -22.47 7.91 -4.05
N GLU A 139 -21.85 8.86 -4.75
CA GLU A 139 -21.79 8.87 -6.22
C GLU A 139 -21.14 7.59 -6.79
N ALA A 140 -19.98 7.20 -6.24
CA ALA A 140 -19.27 6.00 -6.68
C ALA A 140 -20.09 4.72 -6.41
N GLN A 141 -20.76 4.65 -5.26
CA GLN A 141 -21.63 3.53 -4.91
C GLN A 141 -22.83 3.46 -5.83
N ALA A 142 -23.50 4.57 -6.11
CA ALA A 142 -24.66 4.63 -6.99
C ALA A 142 -24.28 4.16 -8.40
N TYR A 143 -23.20 4.75 -8.97
CA TYR A 143 -22.70 4.34 -10.28
C TYR A 143 -22.32 2.86 -10.32
N LEU A 144 -21.68 2.33 -9.27
CA LEU A 144 -21.33 0.91 -9.18
C LEU A 144 -22.57 0.01 -9.13
N MET A 145 -23.56 0.31 -8.28
CA MET A 145 -24.76 -0.54 -8.14
C MET A 145 -25.56 -0.58 -9.44
N THR A 146 -25.79 0.56 -10.07
CA THR A 146 -26.47 0.63 -11.37
C THR A 146 -25.70 -0.13 -12.46
N SER A 147 -24.37 0.00 -12.48
CA SER A 147 -23.51 -0.72 -13.43
C SER A 147 -23.57 -2.24 -13.23
N LEU A 148 -23.47 -2.71 -11.99
CA LEU A 148 -23.56 -4.13 -11.66
C LEU A 148 -24.94 -4.71 -11.96
N ARG A 149 -26.02 -3.94 -11.71
CA ARG A 149 -27.38 -4.32 -12.07
C ARG A 149 -27.51 -4.60 -13.57
N LYS A 150 -27.06 -3.66 -14.42
CA LYS A 150 -27.07 -3.84 -15.88
C LYS A 150 -26.28 -5.07 -16.34
N VAL A 151 -25.13 -5.33 -15.71
CA VAL A 151 -24.34 -6.54 -16.00
C VAL A 151 -25.10 -7.81 -15.61
N VAL A 152 -25.74 -7.83 -14.44
CA VAL A 152 -26.57 -8.97 -14.00
C VAL A 152 -27.76 -9.16 -14.95
N ASP A 153 -28.44 -8.10 -15.35
CA ASP A 153 -29.54 -8.14 -16.32
C ASP A 153 -29.10 -8.77 -17.65
N GLY A 154 -27.95 -8.33 -18.19
CA GLY A 154 -27.37 -8.91 -19.40
C GLY A 154 -26.97 -10.39 -19.25
N ILE A 155 -26.58 -10.84 -18.06
CA ILE A 155 -26.29 -12.25 -17.78
C ILE A 155 -27.59 -13.06 -17.69
N LEU A 156 -28.63 -12.48 -17.08
CA LEU A 156 -29.92 -13.12 -16.85
C LEU A 156 -30.88 -13.03 -18.04
N GLN A 157 -30.52 -12.28 -19.10
CA GLN A 157 -31.34 -12.14 -20.29
C GLN A 157 -31.80 -13.50 -20.84
N GLY A 158 -33.11 -13.62 -21.09
CA GLY A 158 -33.73 -14.85 -21.61
C GLY A 158 -33.78 -16.01 -20.60
N ILE A 159 -33.73 -15.76 -19.30
CA ILE A 159 -34.05 -16.77 -18.28
C ILE A 159 -35.57 -16.88 -18.12
N ASP A 160 -36.06 -18.11 -18.11
CA ASP A 160 -37.43 -18.40 -17.69
C ASP A 160 -37.56 -18.17 -16.18
N LYS A 161 -38.57 -17.38 -15.78
CA LYS A 161 -38.88 -17.10 -14.37
C LYS A 161 -39.24 -18.37 -13.58
N ASN A 162 -39.58 -19.46 -14.26
CA ASN A 162 -39.85 -20.76 -13.65
C ASN A 162 -38.60 -21.63 -13.46
N THR A 163 -37.40 -21.16 -13.84
CA THR A 163 -36.16 -21.93 -13.68
C THR A 163 -35.89 -22.22 -12.20
N PRO A 164 -35.55 -23.47 -11.81
CA PRO A 164 -35.29 -23.83 -10.43
C PRO A 164 -34.27 -22.90 -9.77
N LEU A 165 -34.65 -22.35 -8.63
CA LEU A 165 -33.79 -21.52 -7.79
C LEU A 165 -32.74 -22.45 -7.16
N ALA A 166 -31.47 -22.17 -7.44
CA ALA A 166 -30.36 -22.93 -6.88
C ALA A 166 -29.22 -21.96 -6.59
N VAL A 167 -28.63 -22.07 -5.39
CA VAL A 167 -27.62 -21.12 -4.89
C VAL A 167 -26.41 -21.79 -4.23
N GLU A 168 -26.34 -23.12 -4.23
CA GLU A 168 -25.29 -23.88 -3.54
C GLU A 168 -23.90 -23.54 -4.07
N LYS A 169 -23.75 -23.34 -5.39
CA LYS A 169 -22.47 -22.92 -5.98
C LYS A 169 -22.12 -21.50 -5.58
N TRP A 170 -23.09 -20.60 -5.55
CA TRP A 170 -22.87 -19.23 -5.09
C TRP A 170 -22.43 -19.20 -3.62
N ILE A 171 -23.15 -19.90 -2.74
CA ILE A 171 -22.82 -20.01 -1.31
C ILE A 171 -21.43 -20.63 -1.13
N SER A 172 -21.11 -21.71 -1.85
CA SER A 172 -19.78 -22.32 -1.84
C SER A 172 -18.68 -21.34 -2.28
N MET A 173 -18.93 -20.53 -3.31
CA MET A 173 -17.96 -19.51 -3.74
C MET A 173 -17.79 -18.40 -2.70
N VAL A 174 -18.86 -17.98 -2.03
CA VAL A 174 -18.82 -17.01 -0.93
C VAL A 174 -17.99 -17.58 0.23
N SER A 175 -18.24 -18.82 0.66
CA SER A 175 -17.51 -19.44 1.77
C SER A 175 -16.02 -19.64 1.46
N MET A 176 -15.66 -19.82 0.20
CA MET A 176 -14.26 -19.90 -0.25
C MET A 176 -13.62 -18.52 -0.50
N GLY A 177 -14.34 -17.41 -0.29
CA GLY A 177 -13.84 -16.06 -0.55
C GLY A 177 -13.52 -15.78 -2.03
N PHE A 178 -14.24 -16.44 -2.95
CA PHE A 178 -14.07 -16.33 -4.40
C PHE A 178 -12.70 -16.75 -4.96
N ARG A 179 -11.94 -17.54 -4.19
CA ARG A 179 -10.66 -18.12 -4.59
C ARG A 179 -10.80 -19.11 -5.77
N HIS A 180 -9.88 -19.07 -6.73
CA HIS A 180 -9.69 -19.97 -7.86
C HIS A 180 -8.45 -20.84 -7.64
N SER A 181 -8.61 -22.15 -7.78
CA SER A 181 -7.57 -23.16 -7.57
C SER A 181 -6.36 -23.10 -8.52
N ASN A 182 -6.46 -22.37 -9.64
CA ASN A 182 -5.48 -22.46 -10.75
C ASN A 182 -4.72 -21.16 -11.05
N PHE A 183 -4.93 -20.10 -10.27
CA PHE A 183 -4.08 -18.91 -10.32
C PHE A 183 -3.28 -18.83 -9.02
N ALA A 184 -2.01 -18.44 -9.07
CA ALA A 184 -1.29 -18.05 -7.86
C ALA A 184 -2.01 -16.81 -7.31
N GLU A 185 -2.92 -17.02 -6.36
CA GLU A 185 -3.81 -15.98 -5.89
C GLU A 185 -3.06 -15.04 -4.95
N LEU A 186 -2.46 -14.01 -5.56
CA LEU A 186 -1.85 -12.83 -4.92
C LEU A 186 -2.92 -11.89 -4.33
N TRP A 187 -3.89 -12.43 -3.60
CA TRP A 187 -5.03 -11.68 -3.08
C TRP A 187 -4.85 -11.43 -1.59
N SER A 188 -3.91 -10.55 -1.25
CA SER A 188 -4.00 -9.89 0.05
C SER A 188 -5.21 -8.94 0.02
N PRO A 189 -6.08 -8.95 1.06
CA PRO A 189 -7.14 -7.95 1.21
C PRO A 189 -6.62 -6.52 1.17
N TYR A 190 -5.36 -6.31 1.58
CA TYR A 190 -4.69 -5.02 1.57
C TYR A 190 -4.44 -4.47 0.15
N THR A 191 -3.96 -5.29 -0.79
CA THR A 191 -3.65 -4.88 -2.17
C THR A 191 -4.84 -5.01 -3.12
N ASN A 192 -5.86 -5.79 -2.74
CA ASN A 192 -7.05 -6.06 -3.55
C ASN A 192 -8.35 -5.68 -2.83
N GLN A 193 -8.34 -4.54 -2.13
CA GLN A 193 -9.48 -4.07 -1.33
C GLN A 193 -10.78 -4.09 -2.13
N ALA A 194 -10.75 -3.64 -3.39
CA ALA A 194 -11.87 -3.61 -4.33
C ALA A 194 -12.69 -4.90 -4.37
N PHE A 195 -12.02 -6.03 -4.29
CA PHE A 195 -12.59 -7.36 -4.50
C PHE A 195 -12.58 -8.21 -3.24
N SER A 196 -12.15 -7.63 -2.12
CA SER A 196 -12.11 -8.29 -0.82
C SER A 196 -13.22 -7.72 0.07
N SER A 197 -13.51 -8.41 1.17
CA SER A 197 -14.43 -7.87 2.17
C SER A 197 -13.97 -6.49 2.63
N PRO A 198 -14.90 -5.57 2.94
CA PRO A 198 -14.55 -4.22 3.37
C PRO A 198 -13.55 -4.26 4.54
N PRO A 199 -12.47 -3.47 4.49
CA PRO A 199 -11.50 -3.48 5.55
C PRO A 199 -12.16 -2.98 6.84
N SER A 200 -11.85 -3.64 7.96
CA SER A 200 -12.37 -3.27 9.27
C SER A 200 -11.21 -2.84 10.18
N PHE A 201 -11.45 -1.81 10.99
CA PHE A 201 -10.51 -1.41 12.02
C PHE A 201 -10.66 -2.32 13.23
N LEU A 202 -9.79 -3.31 13.34
CA LEU A 202 -9.73 -4.23 14.48
C LEU A 202 -8.36 -4.15 15.14
N LEU A 203 -8.32 -3.67 16.38
CA LEU A 203 -7.07 -3.56 17.15
C LEU A 203 -6.37 -4.90 17.34
N ALA A 204 -7.13 -6.01 17.42
CA ALA A 204 -6.56 -7.35 17.50
C ALA A 204 -5.74 -7.70 16.24
N ASN A 205 -6.23 -7.34 15.05
CA ASN A 205 -5.51 -7.57 13.79
C ASN A 205 -4.24 -6.73 13.74
N LEU A 206 -4.28 -5.49 14.22
CA LEU A 206 -3.10 -4.63 14.30
C LEU A 206 -2.03 -5.18 15.26
N ILE A 207 -2.46 -5.70 16.42
CA ILE A 207 -1.57 -6.37 17.38
C ILE A 207 -0.96 -7.62 16.74
N SER A 208 -1.77 -8.45 16.09
CA SER A 208 -1.30 -9.67 15.41
C SER A 208 -0.28 -9.34 14.33
N LEU A 209 -0.55 -8.35 13.47
CA LEU A 209 0.35 -7.94 12.40
C LEU A 209 1.68 -7.41 12.96
N ALA A 210 1.62 -6.54 13.97
CA ALA A 210 2.82 -6.02 14.64
C ALA A 210 3.62 -7.12 15.34
N GLN A 211 2.94 -8.11 15.93
CA GLN A 211 3.55 -9.26 16.58
C GLN A 211 4.27 -10.16 15.58
N THR A 212 3.61 -10.53 14.46
CA THR A 212 4.26 -11.31 13.39
C THR A 212 5.52 -10.63 12.87
N ARG A 213 5.50 -9.30 12.69
CA ARG A 213 6.69 -8.57 12.27
C ARG A 213 7.76 -8.47 13.37
N LEU A 214 7.35 -8.33 14.62
CA LEU A 214 8.26 -8.34 15.77
C LEU A 214 9.00 -9.68 15.85
N ASP A 215 8.28 -10.80 15.79
CA ASP A 215 8.85 -12.15 15.84
C ASP A 215 9.84 -12.36 14.69
N ALA A 216 9.49 -11.97 13.47
CA ALA A 216 10.41 -12.04 12.33
C ALA A 216 11.70 -11.24 12.56
N THR A 217 11.64 -10.08 13.22
CA THR A 217 12.85 -9.32 13.57
C THR A 217 13.64 -9.92 14.74
N ILE A 218 12.96 -10.59 15.69
CA ILE A 218 13.61 -11.33 16.78
C ILE A 218 14.40 -12.49 16.18
N ASP A 219 13.78 -13.29 15.33
CA ASP A 219 14.41 -14.41 14.65
C ASP A 219 15.63 -13.95 13.84
N HIS A 220 15.49 -12.86 13.08
CA HIS A 220 16.60 -12.30 12.33
C HIS A 220 17.77 -11.86 13.24
N LEU A 221 17.51 -11.15 14.34
CA LEU A 221 18.56 -10.74 15.27
C LEU A 221 19.18 -11.94 15.99
N TRP A 222 18.38 -12.94 16.35
CA TRP A 222 18.84 -14.18 16.95
C TRP A 222 19.82 -14.90 16.03
N LEU A 223 19.48 -15.06 14.74
CA LEU A 223 20.35 -15.67 13.74
C LEU A 223 21.63 -14.86 13.52
N LEU A 224 21.55 -13.54 13.49
CA LEU A 224 22.75 -12.69 13.40
C LEU A 224 23.69 -12.88 14.60
N GLN A 225 23.17 -13.18 15.79
CA GLN A 225 23.97 -13.38 17.00
C GLN A 225 24.51 -14.81 17.15
N THR A 226 23.73 -15.81 16.73
CA THR A 226 24.01 -17.22 17.01
C THR A 226 24.62 -17.99 15.83
N GLU A 227 24.41 -17.53 14.60
CA GLU A 227 24.87 -18.19 13.38
C GLU A 227 25.92 -17.33 12.63
N PRO A 228 27.22 -17.60 12.78
CA PRO A 228 28.28 -16.84 12.11
C PRO A 228 28.13 -16.79 10.59
N ALA A 229 27.59 -17.86 9.99
CA ALA A 229 27.30 -17.91 8.56
C ALA A 229 26.20 -16.91 8.15
N CYS A 230 25.19 -16.72 9.00
CA CYS A 230 24.13 -15.73 8.78
C CYS A 230 24.69 -14.31 8.85
N MET A 231 25.45 -13.99 9.91
CA MET A 231 26.13 -12.69 10.04
C MET A 231 27.07 -12.41 8.87
N LYS A 232 27.85 -13.41 8.45
CA LYS A 232 28.74 -13.29 7.29
C LYS A 232 27.99 -12.98 6.00
N ARG A 233 26.89 -13.70 5.72
CA ARG A 233 26.05 -13.43 4.54
C ARG A 233 25.46 -12.03 4.60
N TYR A 234 24.92 -11.63 5.74
CA TYR A 234 24.33 -10.31 5.94
C TYR A 234 25.35 -9.18 5.72
N ILE A 235 26.59 -9.35 6.21
CA ILE A 235 27.69 -8.41 5.96
C ILE A 235 28.08 -8.40 4.47
N ALA A 236 28.17 -9.57 3.83
CA ALA A 236 28.44 -9.65 2.40
C ALA A 236 27.38 -8.91 1.56
N ASP A 237 26.09 -9.02 1.91
CA ASP A 237 24.99 -8.32 1.24
C ASP A 237 25.08 -6.78 1.40
N MET A 238 25.70 -6.30 2.48
CA MET A 238 26.00 -4.88 2.66
C MET A 238 27.27 -4.43 1.91
N CYS A 239 28.24 -5.33 1.78
CA CYS A 239 29.52 -5.13 1.11
C CYS A 239 29.46 -5.52 -0.37
N HIS A 240 28.36 -5.19 -1.03
CA HIS A 240 28.14 -5.54 -2.43
C HIS A 240 27.55 -4.38 -3.21
N GLY A 241 27.74 -4.39 -4.54
CA GLY A 241 27.26 -3.35 -5.45
C GLY A 241 28.14 -2.10 -5.53
N ALA A 242 27.80 -1.19 -6.44
CA ALA A 242 28.61 -0.02 -6.77
C ALA A 242 28.86 0.93 -5.58
N PHE A 243 27.99 0.90 -4.56
CA PHE A 243 28.18 1.71 -3.37
C PHE A 243 29.35 1.26 -2.51
N TYR A 244 29.45 -0.05 -2.30
CA TYR A 244 30.56 -0.63 -1.56
C TYR A 244 31.87 -0.32 -2.27
N GLU A 245 31.93 -0.48 -3.59
CA GLU A 245 33.13 -0.15 -4.37
C GLU A 245 33.55 1.33 -4.22
N LEU A 246 32.58 2.26 -4.24
CA LEU A 246 32.86 3.70 -4.05
C LEU A 246 33.31 4.05 -2.62
N THR A 247 32.95 3.23 -1.63
CA THR A 247 33.19 3.48 -0.20
C THR A 247 34.16 2.51 0.44
N ARG A 248 34.75 1.60 -0.32
CA ARG A 248 35.52 0.47 0.21
C ARG A 248 36.59 0.91 1.20
N ASP A 249 37.30 1.97 0.85
CA ASP A 249 38.47 2.42 1.58
C ASP A 249 38.14 3.43 2.70
N THR A 250 36.98 4.07 2.67
CA THR A 250 36.64 5.19 3.58
C THR A 250 35.31 5.07 4.33
N GLY A 251 34.39 4.21 3.88
CA GLY A 251 33.01 4.16 4.35
C GLY A 251 32.41 2.75 4.53
N ALA A 252 33.10 1.69 4.11
CA ALA A 252 32.62 0.30 4.25
C ALA A 252 32.29 -0.08 5.70
N SER A 253 33.10 0.38 6.66
CA SER A 253 32.85 0.15 8.09
C SER A 253 31.53 0.79 8.56
N TRP A 254 31.24 2.00 8.08
CA TRP A 254 29.99 2.70 8.41
C TRP A 254 28.77 2.00 7.82
N LEU A 255 28.90 1.48 6.61
CA LEU A 255 27.88 0.70 5.93
C LEU A 255 27.40 -0.50 6.75
N VAL A 256 28.36 -1.33 7.17
CA VAL A 256 28.10 -2.55 7.95
C VAL A 256 27.42 -2.20 9.27
N VAL A 257 27.97 -1.23 10.01
CA VAL A 257 27.39 -0.80 11.29
C VAL A 257 25.98 -0.23 11.09
N ARG A 258 25.76 0.56 10.03
CA ARG A 258 24.44 1.12 9.74
C ARG A 258 23.40 0.03 9.47
N GLY A 259 23.73 -1.04 8.73
CA GLY A 259 22.78 -2.12 8.47
C GLY A 259 22.46 -2.93 9.74
N ILE A 260 23.46 -3.27 10.55
CA ILE A 260 23.23 -3.95 11.84
C ILE A 260 22.37 -3.07 12.77
N LEU A 261 22.69 -1.78 12.88
CA LEU A 261 21.86 -0.84 13.65
C LEU A 261 20.45 -0.71 13.09
N GLN A 262 20.28 -0.87 11.77
CA GLN A 262 18.97 -0.83 11.14
C GLN A 262 18.14 -2.08 11.50
N ALA A 263 18.74 -3.27 11.56
CA ALA A 263 18.09 -4.49 12.05
C ALA A 263 17.62 -4.33 13.50
N ILE A 264 18.50 -3.84 14.39
CA ILE A 264 18.19 -3.58 15.81
C ILE A 264 17.06 -2.54 15.94
N LYS A 265 17.14 -1.44 15.17
CA LYS A 265 16.10 -0.42 15.18
C LYS A 265 14.78 -0.92 14.60
N SER A 266 14.77 -1.93 13.73
CA SER A 266 13.52 -2.53 13.22
C SER A 266 12.81 -3.29 14.35
N TYR A 267 13.56 -4.12 15.09
CA TYR A 267 13.07 -4.81 16.29
C TYR A 267 12.45 -3.85 17.31
N TRP A 268 13.16 -2.79 17.70
CA TRP A 268 12.62 -1.82 18.65
C TRP A 268 11.34 -1.15 18.15
N ARG A 269 11.27 -0.82 16.85
CA ARG A 269 10.10 -0.16 16.28
C ARG A 269 8.87 -1.06 16.29
N TRP A 270 9.00 -2.31 15.86
CA TRP A 270 7.90 -3.25 15.91
C TRP A 270 7.43 -3.49 17.33
N GLY A 271 8.36 -3.56 18.29
CA GLY A 271 8.02 -3.58 19.72
C GLY A 271 7.26 -2.34 20.18
N TRP A 272 7.65 -1.14 19.73
CA TRP A 272 6.93 0.09 20.06
C TRP A 272 5.53 0.15 19.45
N VAL A 273 5.39 -0.27 18.20
CA VAL A 273 4.09 -0.32 17.49
C VAL A 273 3.15 -1.29 18.19
N ARG A 274 3.61 -2.52 18.47
CA ARG A 274 2.83 -3.52 19.20
C ARG A 274 2.36 -2.98 20.56
N ASN A 275 3.28 -2.45 21.37
CA ASN A 275 2.95 -1.92 22.70
C ASN A 275 1.92 -0.78 22.64
N GLU A 276 2.01 0.09 21.62
CA GLU A 276 1.04 1.17 21.46
C GLU A 276 -0.32 0.64 20.97
N CYS A 277 -0.36 -0.38 20.11
CA CYS A 277 -1.61 -1.06 19.73
C CYS A 277 -2.30 -1.70 20.95
N GLU A 278 -1.55 -2.41 21.81
CA GLU A 278 -2.06 -3.01 23.05
C GLU A 278 -2.61 -1.95 24.01
N ARG A 279 -1.91 -0.82 24.13
CA ARG A 279 -2.39 0.32 24.94
C ARG A 279 -3.70 0.88 24.39
N VAL A 280 -3.79 1.12 23.09
CA VAL A 280 -5.01 1.63 22.46
C VAL A 280 -6.15 0.64 22.66
N LYS A 281 -5.89 -0.66 22.54
CA LYS A 281 -6.87 -1.72 22.85
C LYS A 281 -7.34 -1.68 24.31
N SER A 282 -6.41 -1.60 25.26
CA SER A 282 -6.77 -1.53 26.69
C SER A 282 -7.62 -0.30 27.01
N ILE A 283 -7.36 0.84 26.38
CA ILE A 283 -8.18 2.05 26.55
C ILE A 283 -9.53 1.88 25.85
N HIS A 284 -9.55 1.40 24.61
CA HIS A 284 -10.77 1.13 23.86
C HIS A 284 -11.71 0.21 24.64
N ASP A 285 -11.20 -0.89 25.20
CA ASP A 285 -12.02 -1.86 25.92
C ASP A 285 -12.66 -1.28 27.19
N ARG A 286 -12.07 -0.24 27.80
CA ARG A 286 -12.67 0.50 28.94
C ARG A 286 -13.74 1.49 28.53
N PHE A 287 -13.70 1.97 27.29
CA PHE A 287 -14.60 3.01 26.77
C PHE A 287 -15.58 2.47 25.73
N ARG A 288 -15.57 1.17 25.43
CA ARG A 288 -16.33 0.54 24.34
C ARG A 288 -17.81 0.91 24.40
N ASP A 289 -18.38 0.84 25.60
CA ASP A 289 -19.81 1.09 25.82
C ASP A 289 -20.17 2.59 25.79
N ASN A 290 -19.16 3.47 25.81
CA ASN A 290 -19.28 4.93 25.77
C ASN A 290 -18.99 5.52 24.37
N ILE A 291 -18.94 4.69 23.32
CA ILE A 291 -18.71 5.13 21.94
C ILE A 291 -20.01 4.98 21.16
N ALA A 292 -20.77 6.07 21.02
CA ALA A 292 -21.97 6.12 20.18
C ALA A 292 -21.64 6.54 18.74
N GLN A 293 -22.44 6.07 17.78
CA GLN A 293 -22.27 6.43 16.38
C GLN A 293 -22.58 7.91 16.16
N GLY A 294 -21.62 8.64 15.57
CA GLY A 294 -21.78 10.07 15.27
C GLY A 294 -21.31 11.01 16.38
N GLU A 295 -21.04 10.48 17.58
CA GLU A 295 -20.47 11.24 18.67
C GLU A 295 -18.93 11.28 18.62
N ASP A 296 -18.37 12.25 19.33
CA ASP A 296 -16.94 12.36 19.53
C ASP A 296 -16.38 11.17 20.30
N LEU A 297 -15.16 10.74 19.96
CA LEU A 297 -14.47 9.73 20.75
C LEU A 297 -14.14 10.25 22.16
N PRO A 298 -14.18 9.38 23.19
CA PRO A 298 -13.66 9.70 24.51
C PRO A 298 -12.22 10.23 24.43
N SER A 299 -11.95 11.38 25.05
CA SER A 299 -10.69 12.12 24.90
C SER A 299 -9.43 11.27 25.14
N ARG A 300 -9.47 10.33 26.10
CA ARG A 300 -8.34 9.43 26.38
C ARG A 300 -8.10 8.43 25.24
N TYR A 301 -9.16 7.89 24.66
CA TYR A 301 -9.08 6.98 23.53
C TYR A 301 -8.59 7.71 22.28
N ASP A 302 -9.16 8.88 22.00
CA ASP A 302 -8.75 9.75 20.88
C ASP A 302 -7.25 10.13 20.94
N LYS A 303 -6.75 10.53 22.11
CA LYS A 303 -5.33 10.85 22.31
C LYS A 303 -4.42 9.65 22.06
N ALA A 304 -4.81 8.46 22.55
CA ALA A 304 -4.04 7.24 22.37
C ALA A 304 -4.02 6.79 20.91
N LEU A 305 -5.17 6.81 20.23
CA LEU A 305 -5.27 6.47 18.83
C LEU A 305 -4.50 7.44 17.94
N SER A 306 -4.53 8.74 18.27
CA SER A 306 -3.74 9.77 17.59
C SER A 306 -2.23 9.55 17.75
N ALA A 307 -1.77 9.15 18.94
CA ALA A 307 -0.37 8.81 19.18
C ALA A 307 0.04 7.56 18.36
N LEU A 308 -0.79 6.51 18.33
CA LEU A 308 -0.56 5.33 17.50
C LEU A 308 -0.48 5.70 16.01
N LYS A 309 -1.43 6.50 15.51
CA LYS A 309 -1.41 6.96 14.11
C LYS A 309 -0.11 7.69 13.79
N LEU A 310 0.32 8.62 14.65
CA LEU A 310 1.57 9.35 14.45
C LEU A 310 2.79 8.42 14.44
N LEU A 311 2.82 7.42 15.33
CA LEU A 311 3.89 6.43 15.39
C LEU A 311 4.00 5.65 14.07
N VAL A 312 2.87 5.15 13.56
CA VAL A 312 2.80 4.34 12.34
C VAL A 312 3.10 5.18 11.09
N VAL A 313 2.57 6.41 10.98
CA VAL A 313 2.91 7.34 9.87
C VAL A 313 4.42 7.59 9.81
N ASN A 314 5.06 7.85 10.95
CA ASN A 314 6.50 8.06 11.00
C ASN A 314 7.28 6.80 10.64
N ASP A 315 6.75 5.63 10.97
CA ASP A 315 7.35 4.36 10.58
C ASP A 315 7.28 4.13 9.06
N VAL A 316 6.13 4.38 8.43
CA VAL A 316 5.98 4.36 6.96
C VAL A 316 6.94 5.35 6.29
N ASN A 317 6.99 6.60 6.75
CA ASN A 317 7.89 7.63 6.22
C ASN A 317 9.36 7.19 6.31
N ARG A 318 9.75 6.61 7.46
CA ARG A 318 11.12 6.13 7.67
C ARG A 318 11.43 4.97 6.74
N ARG A 319 10.54 3.99 6.61
CA ARG A 319 10.74 2.82 5.74
C ARG A 319 10.81 3.21 4.27
N GLY A 320 9.98 4.15 3.80
CA GLY A 320 10.11 4.74 2.47
C GLY A 320 11.47 5.42 2.25
N GLY A 321 11.96 6.18 3.23
CA GLY A 321 13.30 6.77 3.16
C GLY A 321 14.44 5.73 3.19
N LEU A 322 14.29 4.65 3.95
CA LEU A 322 15.26 3.55 3.97
C LEU A 322 15.30 2.83 2.63
N LEU A 323 14.13 2.55 2.05
CA LEU A 323 13.98 1.99 0.71
C LEU A 323 14.73 2.85 -0.32
N GLY A 324 14.49 4.16 -0.34
CA GLY A 324 15.18 5.09 -1.23
C GLY A 324 16.70 5.12 -1.04
N SER A 325 17.17 4.99 0.20
CA SER A 325 18.61 4.90 0.46
C SER A 325 19.23 3.55 0.07
N ALA A 326 18.44 2.47 0.10
CA ALA A 326 18.92 1.11 -0.14
C ALA A 326 19.00 0.79 -1.64
N ILE A 327 17.99 1.19 -2.44
CA ILE A 327 17.88 0.87 -3.87
C ILE A 327 19.17 1.15 -4.66
N PRO A 328 19.79 2.35 -4.58
CA PRO A 328 21.00 2.64 -5.36
C PRO A 328 22.20 1.76 -5.00
N GLN A 329 22.18 1.16 -3.81
CA GLN A 329 23.26 0.30 -3.31
C GLN A 329 23.11 -1.14 -3.78
N ARG A 330 21.93 -1.54 -4.27
CA ARG A 330 21.65 -2.93 -4.64
C ARG A 330 22.11 -3.22 -6.06
N PRO A 331 22.69 -4.41 -6.33
CA PRO A 331 23.17 -4.77 -7.67
C PRO A 331 22.11 -4.66 -8.76
N GLY A 332 20.86 -5.01 -8.43
CA GLY A 332 19.73 -4.94 -9.34
C GLY A 332 19.43 -3.55 -9.88
N PHE A 333 19.86 -2.48 -9.18
CA PHE A 333 19.52 -1.10 -9.52
C PHE A 333 20.71 -0.15 -9.58
N SER A 334 21.87 -0.50 -9.02
CA SER A 334 23.02 0.40 -8.89
C SER A 334 23.50 0.99 -10.21
N HIS A 335 23.35 0.25 -11.32
CA HIS A 335 23.70 0.71 -12.66
C HIS A 335 22.91 1.95 -13.11
N ARG A 336 21.78 2.29 -12.48
CA ARG A 336 20.89 3.41 -12.81
C ARG A 336 21.19 4.70 -12.04
N TYR A 337 22.11 4.62 -11.08
CA TYR A 337 22.44 5.73 -10.19
C TYR A 337 23.89 6.16 -10.36
N LEU A 338 24.14 7.44 -10.12
CA LEU A 338 25.44 8.09 -10.00
C LEU A 338 25.61 8.47 -8.54
N GLY A 339 26.72 8.01 -7.95
CA GLY A 339 27.11 8.42 -6.60
C GLY A 339 28.06 9.60 -6.70
N THR A 340 27.69 10.73 -6.11
CA THR A 340 28.61 11.87 -5.92
C THR A 340 28.99 11.95 -4.44
N ARG A 341 30.29 11.94 -4.18
CA ARG A 341 30.84 12.11 -2.82
C ARG A 341 30.94 13.60 -2.51
N GLU A 342 30.21 14.04 -1.51
CA GLU A 342 30.28 15.39 -0.97
C GLU A 342 31.04 15.36 0.35
N THR A 343 32.27 15.89 0.33
CA THR A 343 33.11 15.99 1.52
C THR A 343 32.61 17.15 2.39
N LYS A 344 32.10 16.85 3.58
CA LYS A 344 31.63 17.89 4.51
C LYS A 344 32.79 18.36 5.41
N LYS A 345 32.84 19.67 5.69
CA LYS A 345 33.83 20.26 6.62
C LYS A 345 33.75 19.68 8.04
N GLN A 346 32.60 19.14 8.44
CA GLN A 346 32.38 18.40 9.69
C GLN A 346 31.39 17.25 9.45
N GLY A 347 31.74 16.02 9.84
CA GLY A 347 30.93 14.80 9.68
C GLY A 347 31.48 13.83 8.62
N PRO A 348 30.91 12.63 8.49
CA PRO A 348 31.30 11.70 7.45
C PRO A 348 30.89 12.24 6.08
N ASP A 349 31.66 11.90 5.04
CA ASP A 349 31.31 12.23 3.66
C ASP A 349 29.90 11.73 3.34
N ILE A 350 29.12 12.58 2.70
CA ILE A 350 27.78 12.20 2.26
C ILE A 350 27.89 11.76 0.81
N ILE A 351 27.39 10.57 0.52
CA ILE A 351 27.19 10.15 -0.85
C ILE A 351 25.76 10.47 -1.21
N GLU A 352 25.64 11.41 -2.14
CA GLU A 352 24.37 11.73 -2.78
C GLU A 352 24.21 10.81 -4.00
N TRP A 353 23.04 10.20 -4.09
CA TRP A 353 22.68 9.39 -5.24
C TRP A 353 21.77 10.17 -6.16
N ARG A 354 22.18 10.31 -7.41
CA ARG A 354 21.35 10.89 -8.47
C ARG A 354 21.09 9.84 -9.52
N ARG A 355 19.86 9.78 -10.03
CA ARG A 355 19.52 8.89 -11.13
C ARG A 355 20.22 9.37 -12.41
N LYS A 356 20.79 8.45 -13.20
CA LYS A 356 21.52 8.78 -14.44
C LYS A 356 20.65 9.55 -15.44
N ASP A 357 19.38 9.18 -15.56
CA ASP A 357 18.45 9.75 -16.56
C ASP A 357 17.66 10.96 -16.03
N GLY A 358 18.07 11.54 -14.89
CA GLY A 358 17.34 12.63 -14.23
C GLY A 358 16.06 12.17 -13.52
N LEU A 359 15.40 13.11 -12.82
CA LEU A 359 14.18 12.87 -12.03
C LEU A 359 12.91 12.69 -12.90
N LEU A 360 13.05 12.71 -14.23
CA LEU A 360 11.95 12.86 -15.19
C LEU A 360 12.11 11.96 -16.43
N SER A 361 12.73 10.77 -16.28
CA SER A 361 12.41 9.69 -17.22
C SER A 361 10.89 9.55 -17.23
N ASP A 362 10.24 9.83 -18.36
CA ASP A 362 8.78 9.92 -18.51
C ASP A 362 8.09 8.90 -17.60
N ALA A 363 7.40 9.37 -16.55
CA ALA A 363 6.81 8.48 -15.55
C ALA A 363 5.81 7.49 -16.19
N LYS A 364 5.27 7.84 -17.36
CA LYS A 364 4.53 6.93 -18.22
C LYS A 364 5.42 5.83 -18.79
N HIS A 365 6.54 6.20 -19.42
CA HIS A 365 7.54 5.26 -19.92
C HIS A 365 8.03 4.32 -18.80
N MET A 366 8.29 4.84 -17.60
CA MET A 366 8.63 4.03 -16.44
C MET A 366 7.53 3.04 -16.08
N LEU A 367 6.28 3.49 -15.91
CA LEU A 367 5.17 2.58 -15.59
C LEU A 367 4.96 1.50 -16.65
N GLU A 368 5.20 1.81 -17.93
CA GLU A 368 4.93 0.91 -19.05
C GLU A 368 6.10 -0.06 -19.35
N ASN A 369 7.35 0.38 -19.15
CA ASN A 369 8.54 -0.38 -19.53
C ASN A 369 9.36 -0.87 -18.34
N ASP A 370 9.23 -0.24 -17.18
CA ASP A 370 9.90 -0.64 -15.94
C ASP A 370 9.01 -0.49 -14.69
N PRO A 371 7.96 -1.31 -14.56
CA PRO A 371 7.02 -1.21 -13.45
C PRO A 371 7.67 -1.46 -12.08
N LEU A 372 8.74 -2.28 -12.04
CA LEU A 372 9.47 -2.57 -10.82
C LEU A 372 10.12 -1.30 -10.27
N ASP A 373 10.96 -0.64 -11.06
CA ASP A 373 11.66 0.58 -10.64
C ASP A 373 10.69 1.75 -10.44
N TYR A 374 9.60 1.81 -11.22
CA TYR A 374 8.51 2.76 -11.01
C TYR A 374 7.90 2.61 -9.60
N CYS A 375 7.50 1.39 -9.22
CA CYS A 375 6.88 1.16 -7.92
C CYS A 375 7.84 1.44 -6.76
N LEU A 376 9.08 0.97 -6.86
CA LEU A 376 10.11 1.19 -5.84
C LEU A 376 10.45 2.66 -5.66
N PHE A 377 10.40 3.46 -6.73
CA PHE A 377 10.56 4.91 -6.65
C PHE A 377 9.36 5.56 -5.93
N GLN A 378 8.15 5.26 -6.37
CA GLN A 378 6.93 5.87 -5.83
C GLN A 378 6.65 5.48 -4.36
N LEU A 379 7.06 4.28 -3.93
CA LEU A 379 6.92 3.81 -2.54
C LEU A 379 7.78 4.62 -1.55
N GLN A 380 8.72 5.43 -2.02
CA GLN A 380 9.50 6.34 -1.18
C GLN A 380 8.72 7.60 -0.77
N ALA A 381 7.62 7.89 -1.48
CA ALA A 381 6.78 9.04 -1.20
C ALA A 381 6.13 8.93 0.19
N ARG A 382 6.10 10.06 0.91
CA ARG A 382 5.48 10.14 2.23
C ARG A 382 3.96 10.29 2.07
N PRO A 383 3.13 9.44 2.71
CA PRO A 383 1.68 9.48 2.57
C PRO A 383 1.02 10.75 3.11
N ASP A 384 1.71 11.54 3.95
CA ASP A 384 1.17 12.72 4.64
C ASP A 384 1.90 14.04 4.27
N ILE A 385 2.59 14.12 3.12
CA ILE A 385 3.09 15.43 2.65
C ILE A 385 1.88 16.35 2.45
N GLN A 386 1.68 17.26 3.42
CA GLN A 386 0.80 18.40 3.25
C GLN A 386 1.37 19.23 2.11
N GLN A 387 0.58 19.34 1.05
CA GLN A 387 0.84 20.21 -0.06
C GLN A 387 1.12 21.62 0.49
N LYS A 388 2.34 22.13 0.29
CA LYS A 388 2.59 23.56 0.48
C LYS A 388 1.68 24.28 -0.51
N SER A 389 0.84 25.18 -0.01
CA SER A 389 -0.20 25.89 -0.77
C SER A 389 0.30 26.62 -2.02
N ASN A 390 1.61 26.87 -2.11
CA ASN A 390 2.19 27.75 -3.12
C ASN A 390 3.17 27.04 -4.08
N THR A 391 3.37 25.73 -3.95
CA THR A 391 4.13 24.93 -4.94
C THR A 391 3.17 24.11 -5.77
N TRP A 392 3.03 24.53 -7.03
CA TRP A 392 2.36 23.78 -8.09
C TRP A 392 2.88 22.34 -8.16
N PRO A 393 2.01 21.35 -8.44
CA PRO A 393 2.33 19.95 -8.21
C PRO A 393 3.42 19.48 -9.17
N LYS A 394 4.49 18.86 -8.65
CA LYS A 394 5.36 18.03 -9.48
C LYS A 394 4.90 16.56 -9.50
N GLU A 395 4.39 16.01 -8.39
CA GLU A 395 3.93 14.60 -8.37
C GLU A 395 2.81 14.36 -7.34
N VAL A 396 1.75 13.65 -7.75
CA VAL A 396 0.69 13.17 -6.85
C VAL A 396 1.18 11.88 -6.19
N SER A 397 1.29 11.85 -4.86
CA SER A 397 1.62 10.61 -4.14
C SER A 397 0.54 9.56 -4.41
N ILE A 398 0.95 8.45 -5.04
CA ILE A 398 0.09 7.30 -5.26
C ILE A 398 -0.04 6.53 -3.95
N ASP A 399 -1.23 6.04 -3.65
CA ASP A 399 -1.47 5.20 -2.47
C ASP A 399 -0.58 3.95 -2.51
N HIS A 400 0.10 3.64 -1.41
CA HIS A 400 1.04 2.53 -1.38
C HIS A 400 0.36 1.18 -1.62
N ALA A 401 -0.90 0.98 -1.22
CA ALA A 401 -1.60 -0.28 -1.48
C ALA A 401 -1.80 -0.51 -2.99
N LEU A 402 -2.06 0.57 -3.74
CA LEU A 402 -2.10 0.50 -5.21
C LEU A 402 -0.72 0.19 -5.79
N LEU A 403 0.36 0.80 -5.29
CA LEU A 403 1.72 0.52 -5.74
C LEU A 403 2.12 -0.94 -5.46
N PHE A 404 1.80 -1.46 -4.28
CA PHE A 404 2.01 -2.88 -3.97
C PHE A 404 1.19 -3.80 -4.87
N SER A 405 -0.05 -3.43 -5.21
CA SER A 405 -0.87 -4.18 -6.19
C SER A 405 -0.24 -4.22 -7.58
N ILE A 406 0.34 -3.10 -8.05
CA ILE A 406 1.08 -3.04 -9.33
C ILE A 406 2.33 -3.91 -9.25
N LEU A 407 3.10 -3.79 -8.16
CA LEU A 407 4.32 -4.55 -7.94
C LEU A 407 4.07 -6.06 -7.88
N GLU A 408 3.09 -6.51 -7.09
CA GLU A 408 2.68 -7.91 -7.01
C GLU A 408 2.27 -8.45 -8.37
N HIS A 409 1.46 -7.70 -9.12
CA HIS A 409 1.03 -8.10 -10.46
C HIS A 409 2.18 -8.21 -11.45
N HIS A 410 3.12 -7.26 -11.42
CA HIS A 410 4.33 -7.29 -12.25
C HIS A 410 5.16 -8.53 -11.91
N LEU A 411 5.52 -8.70 -10.64
CA LEU A 411 6.33 -9.83 -10.18
C LEU A 411 5.66 -11.18 -10.48
N ALA A 412 4.33 -11.28 -10.43
CA ALA A 412 3.62 -12.51 -10.80
C ALA A 412 3.95 -13.01 -12.21
N LYS A 413 4.11 -12.08 -13.15
CA LYS A 413 4.33 -12.33 -14.58
C LYS A 413 5.80 -12.28 -14.98
N SER A 414 6.64 -11.72 -14.13
CA SER A 414 8.07 -11.55 -14.38
C SER A 414 8.86 -12.85 -14.31
N ASN A 415 9.94 -12.90 -15.10
CA ASN A 415 10.91 -13.99 -15.09
C ASN A 415 11.80 -13.96 -13.83
N ILE A 416 12.62 -15.00 -13.65
CA ILE A 416 13.51 -15.14 -12.49
C ILE A 416 14.53 -14.00 -12.40
N LYS A 417 15.04 -13.53 -13.54
CA LYS A 417 16.02 -12.42 -13.58
C LYS A 417 15.44 -11.13 -13.01
N GLU A 418 14.24 -10.76 -13.46
CA GLU A 418 13.55 -9.56 -12.97
C GLU A 418 13.21 -9.66 -11.48
N LYS A 419 12.77 -10.84 -11.01
CA LYS A 419 12.55 -11.11 -9.58
C LYS A 419 13.84 -11.00 -8.77
N SER A 420 14.97 -11.44 -9.34
CA SER A 420 16.27 -11.42 -8.66
C SER A 420 16.82 -10.00 -8.40
N HIS A 421 16.25 -8.96 -9.03
CA HIS A 421 16.57 -7.58 -8.68
C HIS A 421 16.12 -7.23 -7.24
N LEU A 422 15.10 -7.92 -6.71
CA LEU A 422 14.67 -7.80 -5.31
C LEU A 422 15.44 -8.81 -4.44
N ASP A 423 16.60 -8.39 -3.95
CA ASP A 423 17.36 -9.18 -2.98
C ASP A 423 16.66 -9.32 -1.61
N GLU A 424 17.26 -10.08 -0.70
CA GLU A 424 16.74 -10.31 0.66
C GLU A 424 16.54 -8.98 1.42
N VAL A 425 17.43 -8.00 1.22
CA VAL A 425 17.37 -6.69 1.89
C VAL A 425 16.15 -5.89 1.41
N LEU A 426 15.96 -5.76 0.10
CA LEU A 426 14.81 -5.05 -0.46
C LEU A 426 13.50 -5.77 -0.12
N SER A 427 13.50 -7.10 -0.20
CA SER A 427 12.31 -7.91 0.10
C SER A 427 11.86 -7.72 1.55
N ASN A 428 12.80 -7.68 2.50
CA ASN A 428 12.52 -7.40 3.90
C ASN A 428 12.02 -5.97 4.12
N LEU A 429 12.64 -4.97 3.50
CA LEU A 429 12.21 -3.57 3.59
C LEU A 429 10.80 -3.36 3.02
N LEU A 430 10.49 -3.98 1.88
CA LEU A 430 9.16 -3.91 1.25
C LEU A 430 8.10 -4.59 2.11
N SER A 431 8.40 -5.76 2.67
CA SER A 431 7.47 -6.49 3.56
C SER A 431 7.15 -5.67 4.81
N ASP A 432 8.17 -5.05 5.40
CA ASP A 432 8.03 -4.15 6.53
C ASP A 432 7.23 -2.88 6.19
N LEU A 433 7.50 -2.27 5.02
CA LEU A 433 6.78 -1.08 4.55
C LEU A 433 5.30 -1.39 4.27
N ALA A 434 5.02 -2.53 3.63
CA ALA A 434 3.66 -3.00 3.37
C ALA A 434 2.88 -3.18 4.67
N ALA A 435 3.46 -3.88 5.66
CA ALA A 435 2.82 -4.08 6.96
C ALA A 435 2.54 -2.75 7.68
N SER A 436 3.51 -1.83 7.72
CA SER A 436 3.30 -0.52 8.36
C SER A 436 2.23 0.31 7.65
N HIS A 437 2.18 0.28 6.31
CA HIS A 437 1.16 1.00 5.55
C HIS A 437 -0.22 0.34 5.66
N GLU A 438 -0.30 -0.98 5.71
CA GLU A 438 -1.55 -1.71 5.99
C GLU A 438 -2.13 -1.31 7.35
N MET A 439 -1.30 -1.26 8.39
CA MET A 439 -1.72 -0.75 9.70
C MET A 439 -2.20 0.69 9.62
N LEU A 440 -1.50 1.54 8.87
CA LEU A 440 -1.88 2.94 8.68
C LEU A 440 -3.23 3.08 7.97
N ALA A 441 -3.44 2.31 6.90
CA ALA A 441 -4.69 2.27 6.15
C ALA A 441 -5.85 1.84 7.06
N ALA A 442 -5.66 0.79 7.86
CA ALA A 442 -6.66 0.33 8.81
C ALA A 442 -6.97 1.38 9.89
N ILE A 443 -5.96 2.01 10.50
CA ILE A 443 -6.15 3.09 11.50
C ILE A 443 -6.94 4.25 10.89
N ARG A 444 -6.69 4.59 9.62
CA ARG A 444 -7.39 5.68 8.91
C ARG A 444 -8.84 5.39 8.57
N LEU A 445 -9.33 4.16 8.75
CA LEU A 445 -10.75 3.82 8.63
C LEU A 445 -11.56 4.30 9.84
N GLN A 446 -10.91 4.54 10.98
CA GLN A 446 -11.61 4.97 12.19
C GLN A 446 -12.29 6.34 12.00
N ARG A 447 -13.50 6.46 12.55
CA ARG A 447 -14.32 7.68 12.57
C ARG A 447 -14.87 7.89 14.01
N PRO A 448 -15.12 9.14 14.44
CA PRO A 448 -14.82 10.40 13.76
C PRO A 448 -13.31 10.68 13.65
N LEU A 449 -12.89 11.45 12.63
CA LEU A 449 -11.51 11.89 12.45
C LEU A 449 -11.30 13.23 13.15
N ARG A 450 -10.48 13.27 14.20
CA ARG A 450 -10.01 14.53 14.80
C ARG A 450 -8.68 15.00 14.18
N ARG A 451 -8.32 16.25 14.48
CA ARG A 451 -7.07 16.88 14.03
C ARG A 451 -5.87 15.99 14.41
N PRO A 452 -4.95 15.70 13.48
CA PRO A 452 -3.73 14.98 13.79
C PRO A 452 -2.93 15.71 14.87
N ARG A 453 -2.47 14.98 15.88
CA ARG A 453 -1.55 15.51 16.89
C ARG A 453 -0.16 15.72 16.31
N THR A 454 0.51 16.79 16.72
CA THR A 454 1.90 17.04 16.32
C THR A 454 2.85 16.15 17.12
N LEU A 455 4.09 15.99 16.61
CA LEU A 455 5.12 15.27 17.35
C LEU A 455 5.41 15.91 18.71
N ASP A 456 5.48 17.24 18.77
CA ASP A 456 5.73 17.97 20.01
C ASP A 456 4.62 17.75 21.04
N GLU A 457 3.35 17.81 20.62
CA GLU A 457 2.21 17.51 21.49
C GLU A 457 2.29 16.10 22.06
N VAL A 458 2.63 15.11 21.23
CA VAL A 458 2.75 13.71 21.65
C VAL A 458 3.92 13.55 22.61
N LEU A 459 5.11 14.08 22.31
CA LEU A 459 6.30 14.00 23.20
C LEU A 459 6.09 14.72 24.55
N GLN A 460 5.31 15.80 24.56
CA GLN A 460 4.94 16.48 25.80
C GLN A 460 4.01 15.61 26.66
N SER A 461 3.01 14.97 26.06
CA SER A 461 2.00 14.19 26.79
C SER A 461 2.38 12.74 27.09
N GLU A 462 3.16 12.09 26.23
CA GLU A 462 3.44 10.66 26.28
C GLU A 462 4.86 10.41 26.81
N LYS A 463 4.98 10.03 28.08
CA LYS A 463 6.28 9.81 28.76
C LYS A 463 6.79 8.35 28.73
N ARG A 464 6.15 7.48 27.96
CA ARG A 464 6.52 6.05 27.86
C ARG A 464 7.88 5.85 27.19
N LYS A 465 8.48 4.67 27.40
CA LYS A 465 9.83 4.33 26.90
C LYS A 465 9.97 4.52 25.39
N ASN A 466 8.98 4.08 24.62
CA ASN A 466 8.93 4.23 23.16
C ASN A 466 9.02 5.70 22.74
N TRP A 467 8.21 6.59 23.31
CA TRP A 467 8.22 8.02 22.99
C TRP A 467 9.45 8.75 23.51
N ARG A 468 10.00 8.36 24.66
CA ARG A 468 11.29 8.87 25.15
C ARG A 468 12.45 8.51 24.21
N ALA A 469 12.43 7.32 23.62
CA ALA A 469 13.47 6.87 22.71
C ALA A 469 13.53 7.67 21.39
N PHE A 470 12.46 8.37 21.00
CA PHE A 470 12.51 9.32 19.87
C PHE A 470 13.40 10.54 20.14
N ASN A 471 13.60 10.91 21.40
CA ASN A 471 14.43 12.05 21.81
C ASN A 471 15.88 11.68 22.15
N VAL A 472 16.21 10.39 22.14
CA VAL A 472 17.58 9.94 22.45
C VAL A 472 18.48 10.28 21.26
N LYS A 473 19.41 11.22 21.46
CA LYS A 473 20.48 11.49 20.50
C LYS A 473 21.37 10.25 20.40
N SER A 474 21.76 9.89 19.18
CA SER A 474 22.73 8.80 18.97
C SER A 474 24.04 9.14 19.67
N HIS A 475 24.43 8.34 20.66
CA HIS A 475 25.72 8.48 21.35
C HIS A 475 26.89 7.83 20.59
N PHE A 476 26.62 7.21 19.43
CA PHE A 476 27.67 6.65 18.59
C PHE A 476 28.48 7.76 17.92
N THR A 477 29.76 7.86 18.28
CA THR A 477 30.72 8.71 17.57
C THR A 477 31.13 8.05 16.25
N ASN A 478 31.54 8.86 15.27
CA ASN A 478 32.03 8.33 13.99
C ASN A 478 33.23 7.38 14.19
N ASP A 479 34.10 7.67 15.16
CA ASP A 479 35.24 6.83 15.53
C ASP A 479 34.80 5.46 16.07
N ALA A 480 33.81 5.42 16.96
CA ALA A 480 33.28 4.16 17.49
C ALA A 480 32.67 3.29 16.38
N CYS A 481 31.90 3.89 15.46
CA CYS A 481 31.35 3.18 14.31
C CYS A 481 32.44 2.69 13.35
N ALA A 482 33.49 3.48 13.12
CA ALA A 482 34.61 3.07 12.27
C ALA A 482 35.35 1.86 12.88
N LYS A 483 35.65 1.90 14.19
CA LYS A 483 36.30 0.79 14.91
C LYS A 483 35.45 -0.47 14.87
N LEU A 484 34.16 -0.37 15.18
CA LEU A 484 33.24 -1.50 15.18
C LEU A 484 33.08 -2.10 13.78
N GLY A 485 32.91 -1.26 12.75
CA GLY A 485 32.76 -1.72 11.38
C GLY A 485 34.03 -2.38 10.83
N LYS A 486 35.22 -1.88 11.17
CA LYS A 486 36.50 -2.55 10.84
C LYS A 486 36.58 -3.94 11.45
N ALA A 487 36.16 -4.08 12.72
CA ALA A 487 36.13 -5.38 13.38
C ALA A 487 35.19 -6.36 12.66
N PHE A 488 33.99 -5.91 12.26
CA PHE A 488 33.06 -6.75 11.51
C PHE A 488 33.60 -7.17 10.14
N LEU A 489 34.20 -6.24 9.38
CA LEU A 489 34.81 -6.57 8.09
C LEU A 489 35.93 -7.61 8.24
N LYS A 490 36.86 -7.37 9.18
CA LYS A 490 37.98 -8.27 9.43
C LYS A 490 37.51 -9.67 9.85
N ASN A 491 36.52 -9.75 10.73
CA ASN A 491 36.13 -11.02 11.37
C ASN A 491 35.14 -11.84 10.54
N PHE A 492 34.38 -11.22 9.64
CA PHE A 492 33.32 -11.91 8.89
C PHE A 492 33.45 -11.79 7.37
N HIS A 493 33.82 -10.61 6.85
CA HIS A 493 33.91 -10.39 5.40
C HIS A 493 35.22 -10.91 4.80
N GLU A 494 36.35 -10.61 5.44
CA GLU A 494 37.70 -10.96 4.95
C GLU A 494 38.09 -12.42 5.25
N VAL A 495 37.44 -13.06 6.21
CA VAL A 495 37.70 -14.46 6.56
C VAL A 495 37.19 -15.36 5.43
N LYS A 496 38.07 -16.14 4.80
CA LYS A 496 37.66 -17.14 3.80
C LYS A 496 36.75 -18.19 4.44
N ALA A 497 35.71 -18.63 3.73
CA ALA A 497 34.89 -19.74 4.22
C ALA A 497 35.80 -20.96 4.42
N PRO A 498 35.64 -21.74 5.52
CA PRO A 498 36.48 -22.90 5.75
C PRO A 498 36.39 -23.85 4.55
N THR A 499 37.51 -24.05 3.87
CA THR A 499 37.68 -25.04 2.81
C THR A 499 37.75 -26.42 3.43
N GLY A 500 36.60 -27.00 3.74
CA GLY A 500 36.46 -28.36 4.26
C GLY A 500 35.01 -28.83 4.15
N ARG A 501 34.78 -30.06 3.66
CA ARG A 501 33.46 -30.69 3.64
C ARG A 501 32.86 -30.65 5.04
N LYS A 502 31.61 -30.17 5.16
CA LYS A 502 30.80 -30.27 6.39
C LYS A 502 30.75 -31.73 6.83
N THR A 503 31.51 -32.10 7.85
CA THR A 503 31.16 -33.19 8.75
C THR A 503 30.42 -32.55 9.90
N TRP A 504 29.11 -32.73 9.92
CA TRP A 504 28.30 -32.38 11.08
C TRP A 504 28.57 -33.43 12.15
N LEU A 505 29.32 -33.05 13.20
CA LEU A 505 29.26 -33.53 14.58
C LEU A 505 30.49 -32.99 15.32
N GLY A 506 30.25 -32.09 16.27
CA GLY A 506 31.22 -31.50 17.19
C GLY A 506 30.48 -30.63 18.18
#